data_AF-A0A7S0TAM9-F1
#
_entry.id   AF-A0A7S0TAM9-F1
#
_cell.length_a   1.000
_cell.length_b   1.000
_cell.length_c   1.000
_cell.angle_alpha   90.00
_cell.angle_beta   90.00
_cell.angle_gamma   90.00
#
_symmetry.space_group_name_H-M   'P 1'
#
loop_
_entity.id
_entity.type
_entity.pdbx_description
1 polymer ?
#
loop_
_entity_poly.entity_id
_entity_poly.type
_entity_poly.pdbx_seq_one_letter_code
_entity_poly.pdbx_strand_id
1 'polypeptide(L)'
;LGQYKGREFNGRILPSYLDDDTVPKGSLCPTFAAMALFIDNARWDGVPFLLKAGKALNKRQAEIRVQFRHAPGNVYGERQGRVEHVTNELVIRIQPDEAIYLRINTK
;
A
#
# COMPACT_ATOMS: atom_id res chain seq x y z
N LEU A 1 -10.33 9.60 0.56
CA LEU A 1 -10.26 9.79 2.03
C LEU A 1 -11.17 8.76 2.68
N GLY A 2 -10.90 8.37 3.93
CA GLY A 2 -11.73 7.43 4.69
C GLY A 2 -11.70 7.73 6.18
N GLN A 3 -12.71 7.25 6.90
CA GLN A 3 -12.83 7.31 8.35
C GLN A 3 -13.21 5.91 8.85
N TYR A 4 -12.49 5.38 9.84
CA TYR A 4 -12.71 4.01 10.30
C TYR A 4 -14.02 3.88 11.07
N LYS A 5 -14.70 2.75 10.85
CA LYS A 5 -15.92 2.36 11.55
C LYS A 5 -15.63 1.23 12.54
N GLY A 6 -16.51 1.09 13.52
CA GLY A 6 -16.46 -0.01 14.46
C GLY A 6 -16.66 -1.34 13.73
N ARG A 7 -16.05 -2.39 14.26
CA ARG A 7 -16.16 -3.75 13.72
C ARG A 7 -16.05 -4.78 14.83
N GLU A 8 -16.66 -5.92 14.63
CA GLU A 8 -16.38 -7.09 15.46
C GLU A 8 -15.07 -7.75 15.02
N PHE A 9 -14.20 -8.06 15.97
CA PHE A 9 -12.94 -8.76 15.72
C PHE A 9 -12.59 -9.66 16.90
N ASN A 10 -12.44 -10.97 16.65
CA ASN A 10 -12.20 -11.99 17.68
C ASN A 10 -13.19 -11.93 18.86
N GLY A 11 -14.49 -11.78 18.58
CA GLY A 11 -15.54 -11.72 19.60
C GLY A 11 -15.55 -10.42 20.44
N ARG A 12 -14.77 -9.41 20.05
CA ARG A 12 -14.78 -8.07 20.66
C ARG A 12 -15.32 -7.05 19.67
N ILE A 13 -16.22 -6.19 20.14
CA ILE A 13 -16.68 -5.04 19.36
C ILE A 13 -15.65 -3.93 19.53
N LEU A 14 -14.99 -3.55 18.44
CA LEU A 14 -14.07 -2.42 18.39
C LEU A 14 -14.85 -1.14 18.05
N PRO A 15 -14.60 -0.01 18.75
CA PRO A 15 -15.30 1.24 18.52
C PRO A 15 -14.93 1.88 17.17
N SER A 16 -15.83 2.71 16.65
CA SER A 16 -15.61 3.61 15.52
C SER A 16 -14.86 4.88 15.92
N TYR A 17 -14.45 5.69 14.94
CA TYR A 17 -13.82 6.98 15.22
C TYR A 17 -14.78 7.97 15.91
N LEU A 18 -16.07 7.87 15.62
CA LEU A 18 -17.10 8.76 16.18
C LEU A 18 -17.62 8.29 17.55
N ASP A 19 -17.24 7.08 17.98
CA ASP A 19 -17.59 6.57 19.31
C ASP A 19 -16.61 7.06 20.40
N ASP A 20 -15.54 7.75 20.01
CA ASP A 20 -14.59 8.37 20.95
C ASP A 20 -15.19 9.69 21.50
N ASP A 21 -15.33 9.78 22.82
CA ASP A 21 -15.93 10.94 23.50
C ASP A 21 -15.16 12.26 23.27
N THR A 22 -13.89 12.18 22.87
CA THR A 22 -13.06 13.35 22.54
C THR A 22 -13.28 13.86 21.12
N VAL A 23 -14.00 13.11 20.28
CA VAL A 23 -14.27 13.44 18.88
C VAL A 23 -15.62 14.14 18.75
N PRO A 24 -15.71 15.30 18.07
CA PRO A 24 -16.98 15.96 17.82
C PRO A 24 -17.98 15.06 17.08
N LYS A 25 -19.24 15.05 17.53
CA LYS A 25 -20.33 14.33 16.86
C LYS A 25 -20.45 14.82 15.41
N GLY A 26 -20.37 13.90 14.45
CA GLY A 26 -20.41 14.24 13.01
C GLY A 26 -19.09 14.70 12.40
N SER A 27 -17.96 14.53 13.09
CA SER A 27 -16.64 14.85 12.56
C SER A 27 -16.38 14.20 11.19
N LEU A 28 -15.92 15.00 10.24
CA LEU A 28 -15.49 14.55 8.90
C LEU A 28 -13.97 14.31 8.82
N CYS A 29 -13.28 14.25 9.97
CA CYS A 29 -11.83 14.06 10.03
C CYS A 29 -11.43 12.73 9.36
N PRO A 30 -10.56 12.75 8.34
CA PRO A 30 -10.11 11.53 7.69
C PRO A 30 -9.10 10.78 8.57
N THR A 31 -9.36 9.50 8.81
CA THR A 31 -8.43 8.59 9.50
C THR A 31 -7.65 7.72 8.52
N PHE A 32 -7.94 7.83 7.22
CA PHE A 32 -7.24 7.16 6.12
C PHE A 32 -7.19 8.09 4.90
N ALA A 33 -6.05 8.11 4.22
CA ALA A 33 -5.86 8.79 2.96
C ALA A 33 -5.03 7.92 1.99
N ALA A 34 -5.41 7.96 0.73
CA ALA A 34 -4.67 7.42 -0.38
C ALA A 34 -4.63 8.49 -1.47
N MET A 35 -3.45 8.76 -2.03
CA MET A 35 -3.26 9.78 -3.07
C MET A 35 -2.21 9.31 -4.08
N ALA A 36 -2.36 9.76 -5.32
CA ALA A 36 -1.35 9.67 -6.35
C ALA A 36 -0.73 11.05 -6.54
N LEU A 37 0.59 11.13 -6.43
CA LEU A 37 1.37 12.34 -6.67
C LEU A 37 2.25 12.13 -7.89
N PHE A 38 2.57 13.21 -8.59
CA PHE A 38 3.50 13.22 -9.70
C PHE A 38 4.58 14.24 -9.40
N ILE A 39 5.83 13.88 -9.67
CA ILE A 39 6.96 14.79 -9.52
C ILE A 39 7.27 15.32 -10.91
N ASP A 40 7.04 16.63 -11.11
CA ASP A 40 7.25 17.31 -12.38
C ASP A 40 8.74 17.55 -12.64
N ASN A 41 9.43 16.50 -13.09
CA ASN A 41 10.78 16.58 -13.63
C ASN A 41 11.06 15.43 -14.60
N ALA A 42 12.15 15.57 -15.36
CA ALA A 42 12.53 14.61 -16.39
C ALA A 42 12.79 13.18 -15.87
N ARG A 43 13.14 13.00 -14.60
CA ARG A 43 13.41 11.66 -14.04
C ARG A 43 12.13 10.91 -13.70
N TRP A 44 11.10 11.61 -13.25
CA TRP A 44 9.86 11.04 -12.72
C TRP A 44 8.64 11.32 -13.58
N ASP A 45 8.85 11.84 -14.79
CA ASP A 45 7.78 12.10 -15.74
C ASP A 45 6.94 10.84 -16.00
N GLY A 46 5.63 10.97 -15.83
CA GLY A 46 4.66 9.87 -15.91
C GLY A 46 4.75 8.80 -14.82
N VAL A 47 5.59 8.94 -13.79
CA VAL A 47 5.70 7.95 -12.70
C VAL A 47 4.84 8.35 -11.49
N PRO A 48 3.77 7.59 -11.16
CA PRO A 48 2.92 7.91 -10.02
C PRO A 48 3.56 7.50 -8.69
N PHE A 49 3.60 8.43 -7.74
CA PHE A 49 3.95 8.20 -6.34
C PHE A 49 2.67 7.96 -5.54
N LEU A 50 2.40 6.71 -5.18
CA LEU A 50 1.22 6.33 -4.40
C LEU A 50 1.51 6.42 -2.91
N LEU A 51 0.87 7.37 -2.22
CA LEU A 51 0.96 7.50 -0.77
C LEU A 51 -0.32 6.95 -0.15
N LYS A 52 -0.17 6.08 0.85
CA LYS A 52 -1.27 5.50 1.63
C LYS A 52 -0.91 5.54 3.11
N ALA A 53 -1.80 6.11 3.92
CA ALA A 53 -1.65 6.16 5.37
C ALA A 53 -3.01 6.09 6.06
N GLY A 54 -3.07 5.45 7.22
CA GLY A 54 -4.27 5.46 8.04
C GLY A 54 -4.14 4.74 9.36
N LYS A 55 -5.17 4.91 10.20
CA LYS A 55 -5.35 4.25 11.50
C LYS A 55 -6.38 3.12 11.41
N ALA A 56 -6.38 2.26 12.43
CA ALA A 56 -7.25 1.08 12.53
C ALA A 56 -7.15 0.14 11.31
N LEU A 57 -5.96 0.07 10.71
CA LEU A 57 -5.66 -0.85 9.62
C LEU A 57 -5.34 -2.26 10.14
N ASN A 58 -5.25 -3.23 9.23
CA ASN A 58 -5.00 -4.63 9.54
C ASN A 58 -3.62 -4.91 10.14
N LYS A 59 -2.63 -4.03 9.91
CA LYS A 59 -1.27 -4.17 10.42
C LYS A 59 -0.64 -2.80 10.69
N ARG A 60 0.25 -2.75 11.67
CA ARG A 60 1.21 -1.65 11.81
C ARG A 60 2.30 -1.89 10.76
N GLN A 61 2.47 -0.98 9.81
CA GLN A 61 3.53 -1.08 8.82
C GLN A 61 3.93 0.29 8.28
N ALA A 62 5.22 0.53 8.11
CA ALA A 62 5.77 1.59 7.27
C ALA A 62 6.71 0.96 6.24
N GLU A 63 6.43 1.16 4.96
CA GLU A 63 7.14 0.50 3.87
C GLU A 63 7.16 1.39 2.62
N ILE A 64 8.28 1.37 1.91
CA ILE A 64 8.46 1.95 0.58
C ILE A 64 8.55 0.80 -0.40
N ARG A 65 7.76 0.86 -1.48
CA ARG A 65 7.76 -0.14 -2.55
C ARG A 65 8.01 0.54 -3.88
N VAL A 66 9.05 0.13 -4.58
CA VAL A 66 9.35 0.54 -5.94
C VAL A 66 9.03 -0.61 -6.86
N GLN A 67 7.99 -0.45 -7.67
CA GLN A 67 7.59 -1.42 -8.68
C GLN A 67 8.25 -1.05 -10.02
N PHE A 68 9.03 -1.97 -10.58
CA PHE A 68 9.70 -1.75 -11.85
C PHE A 68 8.77 -2.04 -13.03
N ARG A 69 9.04 -1.43 -14.19
CA ARG A 69 8.35 -1.79 -15.43
C ARG A 69 8.69 -3.23 -15.82
N HIS A 70 7.83 -3.85 -16.64
CA HIS A 70 8.14 -5.15 -17.22
C HIS A 70 9.43 -5.11 -18.03
N ALA A 71 10.20 -6.20 -17.97
CA ALA A 71 11.35 -6.37 -18.84
C ALA A 71 10.88 -6.48 -20.29
N PRO A 72 11.45 -5.68 -21.23
CA PRO A 72 11.14 -5.83 -22.65
C PRO A 72 11.64 -7.18 -23.16
N GLY A 73 10.82 -7.90 -23.92
CA GLY A 73 11.20 -9.17 -24.55
C GLY A 73 11.21 -10.38 -23.59
N ASN A 74 10.13 -10.60 -22.83
CA ASN A 74 10.00 -11.78 -21.97
C ASN A 74 9.98 -13.08 -22.80
N VAL A 75 11.16 -13.69 -22.97
CA VAL A 75 11.38 -14.99 -23.63
C VAL A 75 10.67 -16.18 -22.95
N TYR A 76 10.09 -15.97 -21.76
CA TYR A 76 9.29 -16.97 -21.04
C TYR A 76 7.78 -16.91 -21.35
N GLY A 77 7.35 -15.97 -22.21
CA GLY A 77 5.93 -15.67 -22.47
C GLY A 77 5.11 -16.78 -23.16
N GLU A 78 5.75 -17.76 -23.81
CA GLU A 78 5.02 -18.77 -24.61
C GLU A 78 4.95 -20.18 -23.99
N ARG A 79 5.80 -20.51 -23.00
CA ARG A 79 5.93 -21.91 -22.52
C ARG A 79 5.24 -22.25 -21.21
N GLN A 80 4.70 -21.28 -20.49
CA GLN A 80 3.97 -21.55 -19.24
C GLN A 80 2.69 -20.74 -19.22
N GLY A 81 1.58 -21.42 -19.49
CA GLY A 81 0.24 -20.84 -19.39
C GLY A 81 0.08 -20.10 -18.06
N ARG A 82 -0.40 -18.86 -18.15
CA ARG A 82 -0.84 -18.03 -17.02
C ARG A 82 0.19 -17.77 -15.91
N VAL A 83 1.49 -17.69 -16.21
CA VAL A 83 2.38 -16.95 -15.31
C VAL A 83 2.13 -15.47 -15.56
N GLU A 84 1.16 -14.92 -14.83
CA GLU A 84 0.89 -13.49 -14.81
C GLU A 84 2.19 -12.71 -14.66
N HIS A 85 2.33 -11.66 -15.46
CA HIS A 85 3.53 -10.85 -15.59
C HIS A 85 3.87 -10.15 -14.26
N VAL A 86 4.55 -10.83 -13.33
CA VAL A 86 4.95 -10.21 -12.06
C VAL A 86 6.10 -9.25 -12.35
N THR A 87 5.94 -7.98 -12.01
CA THR A 87 7.02 -6.98 -12.08
C THR A 87 8.02 -7.19 -10.95
N ASN A 88 9.30 -6.86 -11.17
CA ASN A 88 10.24 -6.79 -10.06
C ASN A 88 9.80 -5.71 -9.05
N GLU A 89 10.06 -5.94 -7.77
CA GLU A 89 9.74 -4.99 -6.70
C GLU A 89 10.90 -4.85 -5.73
N LEU A 90 11.39 -3.63 -5.53
CA LEU A 90 12.25 -3.32 -4.39
C LEU A 90 11.37 -2.89 -3.21
N VAL A 91 11.47 -3.62 -2.11
CA VAL A 91 10.70 -3.35 -0.90
C VAL A 91 11.66 -2.96 0.22
N ILE A 92 11.44 -1.79 0.78
CA ILE A 92 12.16 -1.26 1.94
C ILE A 92 11.15 -1.15 3.07
N ARG A 93 11.21 -2.06 4.04
CA ARG A 93 10.36 -2.06 5.22
C ARG A 93 11.06 -1.34 6.35
N ILE A 94 10.40 -0.32 6.88
CA ILE A 94 10.91 0.56 7.93
C ILE A 94 10.47 0.06 9.31
N GLN A 95 9.25 -0.47 9.44
CA GLN A 95 8.76 -1.10 10.68
C GLN A 95 7.45 -1.85 10.44
N PRO A 96 7.11 -2.84 11.27
CA PRO A 96 8.02 -3.59 12.13
C PRO A 96 8.95 -4.47 11.27
N ASP A 97 9.98 -5.07 11.89
CA ASP A 97 10.91 -6.01 11.25
C ASP A 97 11.61 -5.37 10.04
N GLU A 98 12.56 -4.48 10.32
CA GLU A 98 13.34 -3.75 9.33
C GLU A 98 13.98 -4.70 8.32
N ALA A 99 13.68 -4.49 7.04
CA ALA A 99 14.16 -5.36 5.97
C ALA A 99 14.24 -4.62 4.64
N ILE A 100 15.21 -5.01 3.83
CA ILE A 100 15.29 -4.63 2.42
C ILE A 100 15.34 -5.92 1.62
N TYR A 101 14.42 -6.08 0.66
CA TYR A 101 14.40 -7.24 -0.21
C TYR A 101 13.94 -6.89 -1.62
N LEU A 102 14.49 -7.61 -2.58
CA LEU A 102 14.15 -7.49 -3.99
C LEU A 102 13.35 -8.73 -4.40
N ARG A 103 12.12 -8.52 -4.85
CA ARG A 103 11.32 -9.57 -5.49
C ARG A 103 11.70 -9.60 -6.96
N ILE A 104 12.30 -10.71 -7.37
CA ILE A 104 12.64 -11.03 -8.75
C ILE A 104 11.93 -12.31 -9.17
N ASN A 105 11.68 -12.44 -10.47
CA ASN A 105 11.25 -13.71 -11.03
C ASN A 105 12.47 -14.58 -11.30
N THR A 106 12.44 -15.81 -10.81
CA THR A 106 13.41 -16.86 -11.12
C THR A 106 12.69 -18.07 -11.70
N LYS A 107 13.42 -18.88 -12.47
CA LYS A 107 12.96 -20.13 -13.08
C LYS A 107 12.71 -21.22 -12.03
#